data_AF-A0A2K3L1Q0-F1
#
_entry.id   AF-A0A2K3L1Q0-F1
#
_cell.length_a   1.000
_cell.length_b   1.000
_cell.length_c   1.000
_cell.angle_alpha   90.00
_cell.angle_beta   90.00
_cell.angle_gamma   90.00
#
_symmetry.space_group_name_H-M   'P 1'
#
loop_
_entity.id
_entity.type
_entity.pdbx_description
1 polymer ?
#
loop_
_entity_poly.entity_id
_entity_poly.type
_entity_poly.pdbx_seq_one_letter_code
_entity_poly.pdbx_strand_id
1 'polypeptide(L)'
;MSKPPNGPPPPRRLYKHVSWSPDMLREEAWNRKKHDHLSRSRSSSHLLSKSLSEDDLEELKACFELGFGFDSPEFNPKLSHTIPALKLYHAVNKQYNKHSLSMSRSSSSSSIVSDNDDANTTAIFNP
;
A
#
# COMPACT_ATOMS: atom_id res chain seq x y z
N MET A 1 38.19 -68.48 31.24
CA MET A 1 37.15 -67.53 30.79
C MET A 1 37.84 -66.21 30.45
N SER A 2 38.04 -65.95 29.16
CA SER A 2 38.83 -64.80 28.67
C SER A 2 37.97 -63.54 28.62
N LYS A 3 38.45 -62.42 29.19
CA LYS A 3 37.77 -61.11 29.10
C LYS A 3 37.78 -60.59 27.66
N PRO A 4 36.69 -59.97 27.17
CA PRO A 4 36.67 -59.38 25.84
C PRO A 4 37.57 -58.12 25.78
N PRO A 5 38.12 -57.77 24.61
CA PRO A 5 38.98 -56.61 24.45
C PRO A 5 38.21 -55.31 24.65
N ASN A 6 38.81 -54.36 25.37
CA ASN A 6 38.25 -53.04 25.63
C ASN A 6 38.00 -52.29 24.31
N GLY A 7 36.73 -51.99 24.02
CA GLY A 7 36.34 -51.15 22.89
C GLY A 7 36.82 -49.69 23.06
N PRO A 8 36.86 -48.89 21.98
CA PRO A 8 37.32 -47.51 22.02
C PRO A 8 36.47 -46.65 22.98
N PRO A 9 37.07 -45.68 23.68
CA PRO A 9 36.35 -44.84 24.63
C PRO A 9 35.23 -44.05 23.92
N PRO A 10 34.08 -43.82 24.58
CA PRO A 10 32.99 -43.08 23.99
C PRO A 10 33.42 -41.65 23.65
N PRO A 11 32.97 -41.09 22.52
CA PRO A 11 33.35 -39.74 22.11
C PRO A 11 32.90 -38.73 23.17
N ARG A 12 33.84 -37.89 23.61
CA ARG A 12 33.56 -36.83 24.59
C ARG A 12 32.56 -35.84 23.98
N ARG A 13 31.49 -35.52 24.71
CA ARG A 13 30.50 -34.55 24.28
C ARG A 13 31.15 -33.17 24.19
N LEU A 14 31.23 -32.62 22.99
CA LEU A 14 31.75 -31.27 22.75
C LEU A 14 30.77 -30.25 23.35
N TYR A 15 31.26 -29.45 24.30
CA TYR A 15 30.49 -28.40 24.93
C TYR A 15 30.29 -27.25 23.93
N LYS A 16 29.04 -26.97 23.55
CA LYS A 16 28.71 -25.87 22.65
C LYS A 16 28.93 -24.55 23.37
N HIS A 17 30.03 -23.86 23.06
CA HIS A 17 30.22 -22.49 23.48
C HIS A 17 29.11 -21.62 22.87
N VAL A 18 28.36 -20.94 23.74
CA VAL A 18 27.37 -19.94 23.33
C VAL A 18 28.16 -18.66 23.07
N SER A 19 28.63 -18.47 21.84
CA SER A 19 29.13 -17.18 21.41
C SER A 19 27.94 -16.22 21.36
N TRP A 20 27.92 -15.25 22.27
CA TRP A 20 26.98 -14.15 22.17
C TRP A 20 27.30 -13.39 20.89
N SER A 21 26.30 -13.19 20.02
CA SER A 21 26.45 -12.33 18.85
C SER A 21 26.81 -10.92 19.35
N PRO A 22 27.84 -10.25 18.79
CA PRO A 22 28.24 -8.89 19.20
C PRO A 22 27.12 -7.85 19.08
N ASP A 23 26.06 -8.20 18.36
CA ASP A 23 24.92 -7.37 18.02
C ASP A 23 23.70 -7.57 18.94
N MET A 24 23.86 -8.08 20.17
CA MET A 24 22.71 -8.26 21.08
C MET A 24 21.90 -6.98 21.29
N LEU A 25 22.56 -5.81 21.40
CA LEU A 25 21.89 -4.51 21.50
C LEU A 25 21.14 -4.13 20.22
N ARG A 26 21.72 -4.43 19.05
CA ARG A 26 21.09 -4.19 17.75
C ARG A 26 19.87 -5.11 17.56
N GLU A 27 19.99 -6.38 17.94
CA GLU A 27 18.93 -7.36 17.88
C GLU A 27 17.79 -7.01 18.84
N GLU A 28 18.09 -6.52 20.05
CA GLU A 28 17.09 -6.01 20.99
C GLU A 28 16.38 -4.77 20.42
N ALA A 29 17.12 -3.80 19.89
CA ALA A 29 16.53 -2.61 19.26
C ALA A 29 15.63 -2.97 18.07
N TRP A 30 16.05 -3.95 17.26
CA TRP A 30 15.26 -4.46 16.14
C TRP A 30 14.02 -5.24 16.61
N ASN A 31 14.12 -6.05 17.67
CA ASN A 31 12.99 -6.75 18.28
C ASN A 31 12.00 -5.80 18.99
N ARG A 32 12.47 -4.67 19.52
CA ARG A 32 11.62 -3.59 20.07
C ARG A 32 10.84 -2.90 18.95
N LYS A 33 11.54 -2.41 17.92
CA LYS A 33 10.91 -1.83 16.72
C LYS A 33 9.94 -2.82 16.11
N LYS A 34 10.37 -4.08 15.97
CA LYS A 34 9.61 -5.35 16.00
C LYS A 34 8.12 -5.26 16.32
N HIS A 35 7.95 -5.03 17.61
CA HIS A 35 6.71 -5.12 18.33
C HIS A 35 5.83 -3.90 18.05
N ASP A 36 6.43 -2.74 17.78
CA ASP A 36 5.71 -1.50 17.47
C ASP A 36 5.06 -1.57 16.08
N HIS A 37 5.78 -2.07 15.06
CA HIS A 37 5.17 -2.28 13.76
C HIS A 37 4.17 -3.43 13.74
N LEU A 38 4.41 -4.51 14.49
CA LEU A 38 3.46 -5.62 14.54
C LEU A 38 2.19 -5.27 15.33
N SER A 39 2.29 -4.51 16.42
CA SER A 39 1.13 -4.03 17.19
C SER A 39 0.33 -3.00 16.40
N ARG A 40 1.00 -2.05 15.72
CA ARG A 40 0.36 -1.15 14.75
C ARG A 40 -0.27 -1.93 13.59
N SER A 41 0.39 -2.98 13.11
CA SER A 41 -0.13 -3.86 12.05
C SER A 41 -1.31 -4.75 12.49
N ARG A 42 -1.38 -5.16 13.76
CA ARG A 42 -2.50 -5.96 14.32
C ARG A 42 -3.71 -5.10 14.66
N SER A 43 -3.52 -3.85 15.10
CA SER A 43 -4.62 -2.86 15.15
C SER A 43 -5.01 -2.38 13.75
N SER A 44 -4.11 -2.54 12.77
CA SER A 44 -4.32 -2.16 11.38
C SER A 44 -5.23 -3.12 10.59
N SER A 45 -5.45 -4.33 11.08
CA SER A 45 -6.18 -5.39 10.37
C SER A 45 -7.71 -5.28 10.44
N HIS A 46 -8.29 -4.21 10.99
CA HIS A 46 -9.72 -3.92 10.82
C HIS A 46 -9.94 -3.13 9.52
N LEU A 47 -10.50 -3.82 8.53
CA LEU A 47 -10.17 -3.65 7.12
C LEU A 47 -10.68 -2.40 6.38
N LEU A 48 -11.55 -1.54 6.91
CA LEU A 48 -12.21 -0.51 6.08
C LEU A 48 -12.38 0.89 6.69
N SER A 49 -11.95 1.11 7.94
CA SER A 49 -12.24 2.37 8.67
C SER A 49 -11.02 2.90 9.43
N LYS A 50 -9.83 2.75 8.84
CA LYS A 50 -8.62 3.41 9.32
C LYS A 50 -8.39 4.66 8.49
N SER A 51 -8.39 5.81 9.15
CA SER A 51 -7.84 7.03 8.58
C SER A 51 -6.39 6.77 8.17
N LEU A 52 -6.04 7.10 6.93
CA LEU A 52 -4.64 7.13 6.53
C LEU A 52 -3.92 8.20 7.35
N SER A 53 -2.76 7.86 7.91
CA SER A 53 -1.92 8.79 8.64
C SER A 53 -0.86 9.41 7.72
N GLU A 54 -0.23 10.49 8.17
CA GLU A 54 0.90 11.10 7.45
C GLU A 54 2.07 10.12 7.29
N ASP A 55 2.33 9.27 8.30
CA ASP A 55 3.33 8.20 8.22
C ASP A 55 3.07 7.28 7.03
N ASP A 56 1.81 6.92 6.76
CA ASP A 56 1.46 6.04 5.62
C ASP A 56 1.77 6.71 4.27
N LEU A 57 1.67 8.06 4.18
CA LEU A 57 2.00 8.84 3.00
C LEU A 57 3.52 8.95 2.80
N GLU A 58 4.26 9.19 3.88
CA GLU A 58 5.73 9.23 3.85
C GLU A 58 6.33 7.86 3.51
N GLU A 59 5.76 6.76 4.02
CA GLU A 59 6.17 5.40 3.64
C GLU A 59 5.96 5.13 2.14
N LEU A 60 4.81 5.56 1.58
CA LEU A 60 4.55 5.45 0.14
C LEU A 60 5.53 6.31 -0.69
N LYS A 61 5.80 7.54 -0.24
CA LYS A 61 6.77 8.44 -0.89
C LYS A 61 8.19 7.86 -0.88
N ALA A 62 8.63 7.35 0.26
CA ALA A 62 9.93 6.69 0.40
C ALA A 62 10.06 5.48 -0.55
N CYS A 63 8.96 4.75 -0.81
CA CYS A 63 8.97 3.68 -1.80
C CYS A 63 9.29 4.20 -3.21
N PHE A 64 8.72 5.33 -3.62
CA PHE A 64 9.04 5.96 -4.90
C PHE A 64 10.47 6.50 -4.94
N GLU A 65 10.94 7.12 -3.86
CA GLU A 65 12.32 7.62 -3.74
C GLU A 65 13.36 6.51 -3.87
N LEU A 66 13.04 5.32 -3.34
CA LEU A 66 13.88 4.13 -3.48
C LEU A 66 13.80 3.49 -4.88
N GLY A 67 12.96 4.02 -5.77
CA GLY A 67 12.81 3.57 -7.15
C GLY A 67 11.78 2.46 -7.37
N PHE A 68 10.91 2.18 -6.39
CA PHE A 68 9.79 1.27 -6.61
C PHE A 68 8.67 1.95 -7.40
N GLY A 69 8.11 1.24 -8.37
CA GLY A 69 6.95 1.67 -9.15
C GLY A 69 5.73 0.80 -8.89
N PHE A 70 4.53 1.37 -9.03
CA PHE A 70 3.25 0.68 -8.84
C PHE A 70 2.31 0.80 -10.05
N ASP A 71 2.85 1.10 -11.23
CA ASP A 71 2.09 1.36 -12.47
C ASP A 71 1.60 0.08 -13.18
N SER A 72 1.67 -1.07 -12.52
CA SER A 72 1.17 -2.31 -13.10
C SER A 72 -0.35 -2.21 -13.34
N PRO A 73 -0.85 -2.65 -14.51
CA PRO A 73 -2.28 -2.71 -14.77
C PRO A 73 -3.01 -3.63 -13.78
N GLU A 74 -2.29 -4.57 -13.15
CA GLU A 74 -2.82 -5.49 -12.16
C GLU A 74 -2.55 -4.99 -10.74
N PHE A 75 -3.62 -4.65 -10.02
CA PHE A 75 -3.56 -4.24 -8.62
C PHE A 75 -3.19 -5.44 -7.73
N ASN A 76 -2.06 -5.36 -7.04
CA ASN A 76 -1.61 -6.40 -6.13
C ASN A 76 -2.20 -6.21 -4.72
N PRO A 77 -3.18 -7.02 -4.28
CA PRO A 77 -3.82 -6.85 -2.98
C PRO A 77 -2.83 -7.04 -1.82
N LYS A 78 -1.81 -7.89 -1.98
CA LYS A 78 -0.73 -8.10 -0.98
C LYS A 78 0.07 -6.82 -0.70
N LEU A 79 0.34 -6.01 -1.73
CA LEU A 79 1.05 -4.74 -1.56
C LEU A 79 0.19 -3.74 -0.78
N SER A 80 -1.12 -3.74 -1.01
CA SER A 80 -2.04 -2.87 -0.29
C SER A 80 -2.20 -3.19 1.21
N HIS A 81 -1.81 -4.40 1.64
CA HIS A 81 -1.71 -4.76 3.05
C HIS A 81 -0.42 -4.25 3.68
N THR A 82 0.65 -4.09 2.89
CA THR A 82 1.97 -3.64 3.35
C THR A 82 2.07 -2.12 3.32
N ILE A 83 1.49 -1.49 2.31
CA ILE A 83 1.49 -0.04 2.09
C ILE A 83 0.02 0.41 1.97
N PRO A 84 -0.63 0.80 3.08
CA PRO A 84 -2.06 1.14 3.08
C PRO A 84 -2.42 2.30 2.15
N ALA A 85 -1.53 3.31 2.05
CA ALA A 85 -1.70 4.47 1.17
C ALA A 85 -1.71 4.11 -0.33
N LEU A 86 -1.22 2.93 -0.71
CA LEU A 86 -1.22 2.47 -2.10
C LEU A 86 -2.64 2.36 -2.70
N LYS A 87 -3.64 2.06 -1.86
CA LYS A 87 -5.04 2.03 -2.29
C LYS A 87 -5.52 3.40 -2.76
N LEU A 88 -5.15 4.46 -2.03
CA LEU A 88 -5.47 5.84 -2.37
C LEU A 88 -4.78 6.25 -3.68
N TYR A 89 -3.48 5.98 -3.80
CA TYR A 89 -2.71 6.25 -5.02
C TYR A 89 -3.38 5.62 -6.25
N HIS A 90 -3.74 4.34 -6.19
CA HIS A 90 -4.41 3.68 -7.30
C HIS A 90 -5.81 4.24 -7.59
N ALA A 91 -6.58 4.61 -6.56
CA ALA A 91 -7.89 5.21 -6.76
C ALA A 91 -7.79 6.54 -7.50
N VAL A 92 -6.89 7.43 -7.06
CA VAL A 92 -6.64 8.73 -7.68
C VAL A 92 -6.08 8.57 -9.09
N ASN A 93 -5.07 7.71 -9.27
CA ASN A 93 -4.47 7.47 -10.58
C ASN A 93 -5.49 6.86 -11.56
N LYS A 94 -6.35 5.94 -11.11
CA LYS A 94 -7.46 5.42 -11.94
C LYS A 94 -8.45 6.52 -12.34
N GLN A 95 -8.81 7.42 -11.43
CA GLN A 95 -9.71 8.53 -11.75
C GLN A 95 -9.10 9.48 -12.78
N TYR A 96 -7.82 9.85 -12.62
CA TYR A 96 -7.10 10.70 -13.56
C TYR A 96 -7.05 10.08 -14.97
N ASN A 97 -6.67 8.81 -15.06
CA ASN A 97 -6.63 8.09 -16.35
C ASN A 97 -8.02 7.95 -16.99
N LYS A 98 -9.07 7.69 -16.21
CA LYS A 98 -10.46 7.66 -16.72
C LYS A 98 -10.93 9.03 -17.22
N HIS A 99 -10.60 10.12 -16.52
CA HIS A 99 -11.00 11.46 -16.91
C HIS A 99 -10.25 11.94 -18.17
N SER A 100 -8.97 11.62 -18.29
CA SER A 100 -8.17 11.86 -19.50
C SER A 100 -8.80 11.20 -20.73
N LEU A 101 -9.19 9.93 -20.63
CA LEU A 101 -9.85 9.20 -21.71
C LEU A 101 -11.26 9.71 -22.03
N SER A 102 -11.96 10.28 -21.05
CA SER A 102 -13.30 10.87 -21.23
C SER A 102 -13.22 12.21 -21.99
N MET A 103 -12.24 13.06 -21.68
CA MET A 103 -12.04 14.34 -22.37
C MET A 103 -11.64 14.17 -23.85
N SER A 104 -10.95 13.09 -24.21
CA SER A 104 -10.63 12.79 -25.61
C SER A 104 -11.81 12.29 -26.44
N ARG A 105 -12.94 11.87 -25.82
CA ARG A 105 -14.12 11.35 -26.54
C ARG A 105 -15.23 12.39 -26.77
N SER A 106 -15.16 13.55 -26.12
CA SER A 106 -16.20 14.58 -26.25
C SER A 106 -15.94 15.61 -27.36
N SER A 107 -14.87 15.46 -28.15
CA SER A 107 -14.58 16.32 -29.31
C SER A 107 -15.08 15.71 -30.63
N SER A 108 -16.34 15.28 -30.70
CA SER A 108 -16.97 14.95 -31.98
C SER A 108 -18.44 15.40 -32.04
N SER A 109 -18.66 16.38 -32.92
CA SER A 109 -19.90 16.80 -33.61
C SER A 109 -20.96 17.65 -32.89
N SER A 110 -20.71 18.97 -32.94
CA SER A 110 -21.53 20.05 -33.56
C SER A 110 -23.07 19.93 -33.72
N SER A 111 -23.73 20.96 -33.17
CA SER A 111 -24.85 21.78 -33.71
C SER A 111 -26.16 21.13 -34.15
N ILE A 112 -27.25 21.38 -33.40
CA ILE A 112 -28.58 21.68 -33.99
C ILE A 112 -29.34 22.73 -33.14
N VAL A 113 -29.80 23.77 -33.86
CA VAL A 113 -30.84 24.80 -33.63
C VAL A 113 -31.38 25.08 -32.21
N SER A 114 -31.27 26.34 -31.80
CA SER A 114 -32.09 26.94 -30.74
C SER A 114 -33.21 27.72 -31.41
N ASP A 115 -34.40 27.12 -31.51
CA ASP A 115 -35.66 27.83 -31.72
C ASP A 115 -36.48 27.57 -30.45
N ASN A 116 -36.82 28.62 -29.71
CA ASN A 116 -37.88 28.58 -28.72
C ASN A 116 -38.60 29.92 -28.76
N ASP A 117 -39.88 29.83 -29.10
CA ASP A 117 -40.85 30.88 -29.31
C ASP A 117 -41.11 31.74 -28.05
N ASP A 118 -40.87 33.04 -28.15
CA ASP A 118 -41.37 34.03 -27.19
C ASP A 118 -42.74 34.56 -27.66
N ALA A 119 -43.78 33.78 -27.38
CA ALA A 119 -45.16 34.25 -27.40
C ALA A 119 -45.45 34.98 -26.07
N ASN A 120 -45.15 36.28 -26.00
CA ASN A 120 -45.71 37.16 -24.97
C ASN A 120 -46.55 38.27 -25.61
N THR A 121 -47.84 37.98 -25.76
CA THR A 121 -48.92 38.94 -25.93
C THR A 121 -49.00 39.85 -24.71
N THR A 122 -48.53 41.09 -24.83
CA THR A 122 -49.00 42.17 -23.96
C THR A 122 -49.62 43.27 -24.81
N ALA A 123 -50.92 43.43 -24.54
CA ALA A 123 -51.85 44.30 -25.24
C ALA A 123 -51.41 45.77 -25.23
N ILE A 124 -51.67 46.38 -26.38
CA ILE A 124 -51.58 47.80 -26.70
C ILE A 124 -52.63 48.55 -25.86
N PHE A 125 -52.19 49.51 -25.04
CA PHE A 125 -53.00 50.64 -24.63
C PHE A 125 -52.18 51.91 -24.92
N ASN A 126 -52.66 52.71 -25.85
CA ASN A 126 -52.25 54.10 -26.07
C ASN A 126 -53.55 54.92 -26.20
N PRO A 127 -53.53 56.21 -25.83
CA PRO A 127 -54.57 56.93 -25.06
C PRO A 127 -55.96 57.02 -25.69
#